data_AF-X1HDF6-F1
#
_entry.id   AF-X1HDF6-F1
#
_cell.length_a   1.000
_cell.length_b   1.000
_cell.length_c   1.000
_cell.angle_alpha   90.00
_cell.angle_beta   90.00
_cell.angle_gamma   90.00
#
_symmetry.space_group_name_H-M   'P 1'
#
loop_
_entity.id
_entity.type
_entity.pdbx_description
1 polymer ?
#
loop_
_entity_poly.entity_id
_entity_poly.type
_entity_poly.pdbx_seq_one_letter_code
_entity_poly.pdbx_strand_id
1 'polypeptide(L)'
;MAKKKVSSRPKIPDNETKSERFIRVVAPRVSKAVKAIDVIGFCAGSTYEYTPDQSVQIGNALIKAVNDLRVKFDRKANKQDSFNFKP
;
A
#
# COMPACT_ATOMS: atom_id res chain seq x y z
N MET A 1 -16.33 -30.30 17.04
CA MET A 1 -16.14 -29.05 17.81
C MET A 1 -15.84 -27.91 16.85
N ALA A 2 -16.80 -27.00 16.60
CA ALA A 2 -16.60 -25.87 15.69
C ALA A 2 -15.90 -24.71 16.43
N LYS A 3 -14.68 -24.34 16.01
CA LYS A 3 -13.99 -23.16 16.53
C LYS A 3 -14.72 -21.90 16.06
N LYS A 4 -15.33 -21.18 17.01
CA LYS A 4 -16.01 -19.90 16.79
C LYS A 4 -15.00 -18.89 16.22
N LYS A 5 -15.18 -18.42 14.97
CA LYS A 5 -14.37 -17.34 14.39
C LYS A 5 -14.65 -16.05 15.15
N VAL A 6 -13.82 -15.75 16.16
CA VAL A 6 -13.78 -14.43 16.77
C VAL A 6 -13.25 -13.46 15.70
N SER A 7 -14.05 -12.46 15.31
CA SER A 7 -13.58 -11.42 14.40
C SER A 7 -12.46 -10.63 15.08
N SER A 8 -11.22 -10.89 14.70
CA SER A 8 -9.99 -10.31 15.27
C SER A 8 -9.76 -8.84 14.92
N ARG A 9 -10.83 -8.07 14.62
CA ARG A 9 -10.70 -6.65 14.30
C ARG A 9 -10.34 -5.90 15.60
N PRO A 10 -9.18 -5.21 15.65
CA PRO A 10 -8.80 -4.46 16.84
C PRO A 10 -9.84 -3.36 17.11
N LYS A 11 -10.23 -3.22 18.39
CA LYS A 11 -11.16 -2.19 18.85
C LYS A 11 -10.56 -0.82 18.53
N ILE A 12 -11.33 0.04 17.86
CA ILE A 12 -10.90 1.39 17.50
C ILE A 12 -11.02 2.26 18.76
N PRO A 13 -9.97 2.98 19.18
CA PRO A 13 -10.06 3.88 20.32
C PRO A 13 -11.00 5.06 20.01
N ASP A 14 -11.91 5.39 20.93
CA ASP A 14 -12.90 6.47 20.74
C ASP A 14 -12.26 7.87 20.67
N ASN A 15 -11.03 8.04 21.17
CA ASN A 15 -10.35 9.33 21.26
C ASN A 15 -8.99 9.38 20.52
N GLU A 16 -8.85 8.63 19.41
CA GLU A 16 -7.61 8.63 18.64
C GLU A 16 -7.34 9.97 17.92
N THR A 17 -6.10 10.46 17.99
CA THR A 17 -5.64 11.59 17.19
C THR A 17 -5.56 11.21 15.70
N LYS A 18 -5.52 12.22 14.81
CA LYS A 18 -5.36 12.00 13.36
C LYS A 18 -4.09 11.19 13.03
N SER A 19 -3.01 11.41 13.78
CA SER A 19 -1.73 10.72 13.60
C SER A 19 -1.82 9.25 14.05
N GLU A 20 -2.43 8.98 15.20
CA GLU A 20 -2.64 7.61 15.68
C GLU A 20 -3.58 6.83 14.75
N ARG A 21 -4.65 7.47 14.27
CA ARG A 21 -5.53 6.90 13.26
C ARG A 21 -4.77 6.55 11.98
N PHE A 22 -3.88 7.43 11.52
CA PHE A 22 -3.06 7.17 10.35
C PHE A 22 -2.20 5.92 10.54
N ILE A 23 -1.47 5.83 11.67
CA ILE A 23 -0.63 4.67 11.98
C ILE A 23 -1.47 3.38 12.03
N ARG A 24 -2.57 3.39 12.78
CA ARG A 24 -3.48 2.24 12.94
C ARG A 24 -4.03 1.74 11.60
N VAL A 25 -4.33 2.66 10.68
CA VAL A 25 -4.93 2.32 9.38
C VAL A 25 -3.86 1.91 8.37
N VAL A 26 -2.70 2.57 8.35
CA VAL A 26 -1.67 2.38 7.32
C VAL A 26 -0.83 1.13 7.59
N ALA A 27 -0.42 0.88 8.84
CA ALA A 27 0.41 -0.28 9.18
C ALA A 27 -0.15 -1.63 8.67
N PRO A 28 -1.43 -2.00 8.92
CA PRO A 28 -1.97 -3.24 8.40
C PRO A 28 -2.17 -3.22 6.88
N ARG A 29 -2.31 -2.06 6.24
CA ARG A 29 -2.43 -1.94 4.78
C ARG A 29 -1.09 -2.18 4.10
N VAL A 30 -0.01 -1.60 4.64
CA VAL A 30 1.35 -1.83 4.15
C VAL A 30 1.72 -3.30 4.30
N SER A 31 1.46 -3.92 5.46
CA SER A 31 1.72 -5.35 5.64
C SER A 31 0.98 -6.23 4.63
N LYS A 32 -0.28 -5.91 4.30
CA LYS A 32 -1.04 -6.62 3.27
C LYS A 32 -0.47 -6.41 1.86
N ALA A 33 -0.03 -5.19 1.54
CA ALA A 33 0.56 -4.89 0.25
C ALA A 33 1.88 -5.66 0.05
N VAL A 34 2.76 -5.67 1.06
CA VAL A 34 4.02 -6.44 1.03
C VAL A 34 3.73 -7.93 0.86
N LYS A 35 2.81 -8.49 1.64
CA LYS A 35 2.41 -9.90 1.50
C LYS A 35 1.85 -10.23 0.12
N ALA A 36 1.10 -9.32 -0.50
CA ALA A 36 0.59 -9.53 -1.85
C ALA A 36 1.74 -9.58 -2.88
N ILE A 37 2.78 -8.77 -2.71
CA ILE A 37 4.00 -8.81 -3.53
C ILE A 37 4.72 -10.15 -3.33
N ASP A 38 4.87 -10.61 -2.08
CA ASP A 38 5.48 -11.92 -1.79
C ASP A 38 4.72 -13.06 -2.48
N VAL A 39 3.38 -13.01 -2.46
CA VAL A 39 2.52 -13.99 -3.15
C VAL A 39 2.75 -13.97 -4.66
N ILE A 40 2.89 -12.80 -5.27
CA ILE A 40 3.25 -12.68 -6.68
C ILE A 40 4.66 -13.27 -6.93
N GLY A 41 5.60 -13.08 -6.00
CA GLY A 41 6.92 -13.69 -6.05
C GLY A 41 6.88 -15.22 -6.05
N PHE A 42 5.97 -15.85 -5.31
CA PHE A 42 5.79 -17.31 -5.36
C PHE A 42 5.34 -17.80 -6.74
N CYS A 43 4.67 -16.98 -7.54
CA CYS A 43 4.29 -17.32 -8.91
C CYS A 43 5.52 -17.48 -9.83
N ALA A 44 6.70 -16.96 -9.46
CA ALA A 44 7.93 -17.17 -10.21
C ALA A 44 8.52 -18.60 -10.04
N GLY A 45 7.96 -19.41 -9.13
CA GLY A 45 8.36 -20.80 -8.91
C GLY A 45 7.96 -21.73 -10.06
N SER A 46 8.45 -22.97 -10.00
CA SER A 46 8.33 -23.98 -11.08
C SER A 46 6.91 -24.46 -11.38
N THR A 47 5.90 -23.95 -10.67
CA THR A 47 4.49 -24.32 -10.86
C THR A 47 3.85 -23.59 -12.04
N TYR A 48 4.43 -22.47 -12.48
CA TYR A 48 3.88 -21.63 -13.54
C TYR A 48 4.91 -21.35 -14.62
N GLU A 49 4.47 -21.36 -15.87
CA GLU A 49 5.25 -20.88 -17.00
C GLU A 49 4.86 -19.44 -17.32
N TYR A 50 5.85 -18.60 -17.60
CA TYR A 50 5.66 -17.22 -17.98
C TYR A 50 6.78 -16.78 -18.93
N THR A 51 6.48 -15.80 -19.77
CA THR A 51 7.49 -15.21 -20.65
C THR A 51 8.30 -14.14 -19.90
N PRO A 52 9.53 -13.84 -20.34
CA PRO A 52 10.30 -12.71 -19.83
C PRO A 52 9.53 -11.39 -19.90
N ASP A 53 8.75 -11.17 -20.96
CA ASP A 53 7.95 -9.94 -21.11
C ASP A 53 6.85 -9.84 -20.06
N GLN A 54 6.22 -10.96 -19.66
CA GLN A 54 5.20 -10.97 -18.63
C GLN A 54 5.79 -10.62 -17.25
N SER A 55 6.98 -11.11 -16.91
CA SER A 55 7.63 -10.77 -15.65
C SER A 55 8.02 -9.29 -15.58
N VAL A 56 8.53 -8.73 -16.69
CA VAL A 56 8.83 -7.31 -16.79
C VAL A 56 7.58 -6.44 -16.65
N GLN A 57 6.47 -6.82 -17.29
CA GLN A 57 5.20 -6.09 -17.17
C GLN A 57 4.68 -6.08 -15.73
N ILE A 58 4.76 -7.21 -15.02
CA ILE A 58 4.38 -7.31 -13.60
C ILE A 58 5.25 -6.37 -12.75
N GLY A 59 6.57 -6.42 -12.92
CA GLY A 59 7.51 -5.55 -12.20
C GLY A 59 7.22 -4.06 -12.45
N ASN A 60 7.03 -3.67 -13.71
CA ASN A 60 6.72 -2.29 -14.09
C ASN A 60 5.40 -1.80 -13.48
N ALA A 61 4.37 -2.65 -13.45
CA ALA A 61 3.09 -2.30 -12.82
C ALA A 61 3.23 -2.03 -11.31
N LEU A 62 4.01 -2.87 -10.60
CA LEU A 62 4.27 -2.69 -9.18
C LEU A 62 5.09 -1.42 -8.89
N ILE A 63 6.15 -1.17 -9.66
CA ILE A 63 6.98 0.03 -9.53
C ILE A 63 6.15 1.28 -9.80
N LYS A 64 5.32 1.27 -10.86
CA LYS A 64 4.43 2.40 -11.17
C LYS A 64 3.47 2.70 -10.01
N ALA A 65 2.88 1.67 -9.41
CA ALA A 65 1.99 1.84 -8.26
C ALA A 65 2.71 2.47 -7.04
N VAL A 66 3.96 2.08 -6.80
CA VAL A 66 4.79 2.68 -5.73
C VAL A 66 5.16 4.13 -6.05
N ASN A 67 5.48 4.45 -7.30
CA ASN A 67 5.76 5.82 -7.73
C ASN A 67 4.53 6.71 -7.58
N ASP A 68 3.35 6.24 -8.01
CA ASP A 68 2.08 6.96 -7.85
C ASP A 68 1.75 7.18 -6.36
N LEU A 69 2.07 6.22 -5.49
CA LEU A 69 1.94 6.36 -4.03
C LEU A 69 2.87 7.47 -3.50
N ARG A 70 4.13 7.47 -3.90
CA ARG A 70 5.12 8.47 -3.50
C ARG A 70 4.69 9.88 -3.89
N VAL A 71 4.25 10.07 -5.14
CA VAL A 71 3.72 11.34 -5.63
C VAL A 71 2.54 11.84 -4.78
N LYS A 72 1.65 10.95 -4.33
CA LYS A 72 0.51 11.32 -3.46
C LYS A 72 0.94 11.78 -2.07
N PHE A 73 2.01 11.21 -1.52
CA PHE A 73 2.57 11.65 -0.25
C PHE A 73 3.36 12.96 -0.40
N ASP A 74 4.15 13.11 -1.46
CA ASP A 74 4.94 14.31 -1.74
C ASP A 74 4.06 15.54 -2.07
N ARG A 75 2.96 15.35 -2.82
CA ARG A 75 1.97 16.42 -3.08
C ARG A 75 1.29 16.95 -1.83
N LYS A 76 1.21 16.15 -0.76
CA LYS A 76 0.67 16.62 0.53
C LYS A 76 1.70 17.43 1.33
N ALA A 77 3.00 17.21 1.10
CA ALA A 77 4.06 17.99 1.73
C ALA A 77 4.22 19.39 1.09
N ASN A 78 4.02 19.49 -0.23
CA ASN A 78 4.29 20.72 -1.01
C ASN A 78 3.04 21.58 -1.29
N LYS A 79 1.99 21.50 -0.45
CA LYS A 79 0.78 22.31 -0.64
C LYS A 79 0.98 23.75 -0.11
N GLN A 80 1.91 24.48 -0.71
CA GLN A 80 2.09 25.93 -0.60
C GLN A 80 2.06 26.54 -2.01
N ASP A 81 0.96 26.34 -2.75
CA ASP A 81 0.71 27.13 -3.96
C ASP A 81 0.08 28.47 -3.56
N SER A 82 0.90 29.36 -3.02
CA SER A 82 0.62 30.78 -2.96
C SER A 82 1.03 31.39 -4.30
N PHE A 83 0.15 31.34 -5.30
CA PHE A 83 0.38 32.07 -6.54
C PHE A 83 0.24 33.57 -6.28
N ASN A 84 1.29 34.35 -6.51
CA ASN A 84 1.25 35.81 -6.40
C ASN A 84 1.89 36.44 -7.65
N PHE A 85 1.10 37.18 -8.44
CA PHE A 85 1.64 38.10 -9.43
C PHE A 85 2.33 39.27 -8.71
N LYS A 86 3.50 39.69 -9.19
CA LYS A 86 4.10 40.98 -8.84
C LYS A 86 3.95 41.95 -10.00
N PRO A 87 3.51 43.20 -9.78
CA PRO A 87 3.86 44.32 -10.63
C PRO A 87 5.33 44.72 -10.45
#